data_AF-A0A259NQI6-F1
#
_entry.id   AF-A0A259NQI6-F1
#
_cell.length_a   1.000
_cell.length_b   1.000
_cell.length_c   1.000
_cell.angle_alpha   90.00
_cell.angle_beta   90.00
_cell.angle_gamma   90.00
#
_symmetry.space_group_name_H-M   'P 1'
#
loop_
_entity.id
_entity.type
_entity.pdbx_description
1 polymer ?
#
loop_
_entity_poly.entity_id
_entity_poly.type
_entity_poly.pdbx_seq_one_letter_code
_entity_poly.pdbx_strand_id
1 'polypeptide(L)'
;GSDLVTAVKHELTKLEALNLASIYLDIPIEQEAAAHAYLDLESIGFFWGSWMPNFSTKGDMLRLQKIYQSVDVGTIVCAREQGYSIKKFVLSEWERVTKN
;
A
#
# COMPACT_ATOMS: atom_id res chain seq x y z
N GLY A 1 -15.56 -3.99 -3.82
CA GLY A 1 -16.81 -3.66 -3.12
C GLY A 1 -17.27 -4.82 -2.26
N SER A 2 -17.16 -4.67 -0.94
CA SER A 2 -17.41 -5.61 0.19
C SER A 2 -16.72 -6.99 0.15
N ASP A 3 -16.79 -7.73 -0.95
CA ASP A 3 -16.22 -9.07 -1.08
C ASP A 3 -14.68 -9.04 -1.04
N LEU A 4 -14.08 -8.08 -1.75
CA LEU A 4 -12.63 -7.88 -1.74
C LEU A 4 -12.08 -7.57 -0.35
N VAL A 5 -12.68 -6.62 0.37
CA VAL A 5 -12.23 -6.26 1.72
C VAL A 5 -12.36 -7.45 2.66
N THR A 6 -13.44 -8.22 2.54
CA THR A 6 -13.68 -9.42 3.34
C THR A 6 -12.63 -10.50 3.06
N ALA A 7 -12.35 -10.77 1.79
CA ALA A 7 -11.33 -11.73 1.36
C ALA A 7 -9.93 -11.30 1.84
N VAL A 8 -9.58 -10.02 1.68
CA VAL A 8 -8.28 -9.50 2.14
C VAL A 8 -8.17 -9.54 3.66
N LYS A 9 -9.22 -9.17 4.42
CA LYS A 9 -9.23 -9.29 5.88
C LYS A 9 -9.01 -10.74 6.33
N HIS A 10 -9.65 -11.69 5.65
CA HIS A 10 -9.50 -13.10 5.97
C HIS A 10 -8.04 -13.58 5.80
N GLU A 11 -7.37 -13.18 4.72
CA GLU A 11 -5.96 -13.49 4.52
C GLU A 11 -5.04 -12.72 5.49
N LEU A 12 -5.36 -11.45 5.78
CA LEU A 12 -4.63 -10.66 6.77
C LEU A 12 -4.61 -11.32 8.14
N THR A 13 -5.73 -11.90 8.60
CA THR A 13 -5.76 -12.58 9.92
C THR A 13 -4.74 -13.71 10.00
N LYS A 14 -4.48 -14.42 8.89
CA LYS A 14 -3.46 -15.48 8.84
C LYS A 14 -2.05 -14.91 8.88
N LEU A 15 -1.82 -13.78 8.20
CA LEU A 15 -0.53 -13.11 8.11
C LEU A 15 -0.16 -12.36 9.40
N GLU A 16 -1.15 -11.81 10.11
CA GLU A 16 -0.93 -11.09 11.37
C GLU A 16 -0.38 -12.01 12.46
N ALA A 17 -0.73 -13.30 12.44
CA ALA A 17 -0.14 -14.31 13.33
C ALA A 17 1.38 -14.49 13.14
N LEU A 18 1.95 -14.00 12.04
CA LEU A 18 3.37 -14.13 11.71
C LEU A 18 4.21 -12.94 12.19
N ASN A 19 3.62 -11.91 12.81
CA ASN A 19 4.31 -10.71 13.30
C ASN A 19 5.21 -10.04 12.25
N LEU A 20 4.70 -9.90 11.02
CA LEU A 20 5.43 -9.29 9.91
C LEU A 20 5.59 -7.78 10.12
N ALA A 21 6.75 -7.24 9.70
CA ALA A 21 7.00 -5.80 9.72
C ALA A 21 6.02 -4.99 8.84
N SER A 22 5.63 -5.58 7.71
CA SER A 22 4.78 -4.96 6.70
C SER A 22 4.13 -6.01 5.80
N ILE A 23 2.98 -5.68 5.23
CA ILE A 23 2.29 -6.45 4.21
C ILE A 23 2.12 -5.58 2.96
N TYR A 24 2.34 -6.18 1.78
CA TYR A 24 2.17 -5.54 0.49
C TYR A 24 1.05 -6.20 -0.31
N LEU A 25 0.28 -5.40 -1.04
CA LEU A 25 -0.79 -5.86 -1.91
C LEU A 25 -0.63 -5.19 -3.27
N ASP A 26 -0.47 -5.97 -4.33
CA ASP A 26 -0.30 -5.49 -5.69
C ASP A 26 -1.60 -5.62 -6.48
N ILE A 27 -2.10 -4.51 -7.01
CA ILE A 27 -3.36 -4.41 -7.75
C ILE A 27 -3.06 -4.08 -9.21
N PRO A 28 -3.53 -4.88 -10.20
CA PRO A 28 -3.41 -4.53 -11.60
C PRO A 28 -4.25 -3.29 -11.91
N ILE A 29 -3.64 -2.21 -12.40
CA ILE A 29 -4.33 -0.92 -12.59
C ILE A 29 -5.17 -0.86 -13.88
N GLU A 30 -4.96 -1.81 -14.79
CA GLU A 30 -5.73 -1.94 -16.01
C GLU A 30 -7.16 -2.42 -15.73
N GLN A 31 -7.42 -2.93 -14.52
CA GLN A 31 -8.76 -3.30 -14.08
C GLN A 31 -9.46 -2.06 -13.53
N GLU A 32 -10.60 -1.69 -14.10
CA GLU A 32 -11.41 -0.55 -13.65
C GLU A 32 -11.77 -0.63 -12.15
N ALA A 33 -11.96 -1.85 -11.64
CA ALA A 33 -12.23 -2.10 -10.23
C ALA A 33 -11.06 -1.73 -9.29
N ALA A 34 -9.83 -1.53 -9.81
CA ALA A 34 -8.65 -1.22 -9.01
C ALA A 34 -8.78 0.11 -8.25
N ALA A 35 -9.42 1.12 -8.86
CA ALA A 35 -9.65 2.41 -8.20
C ALA A 35 -10.59 2.28 -6.99
N HIS A 36 -11.63 1.45 -7.12
CA HIS A 36 -12.53 1.16 -6.00
C HIS A 36 -11.87 0.27 -4.95
N ALA A 37 -11.09 -0.72 -5.38
CA ALA A 37 -10.30 -1.58 -4.50
C ALA A 37 -9.33 -0.77 -3.64
N TYR A 38 -8.67 0.23 -4.22
CA TYR A 38 -7.79 1.15 -3.50
C TYR A 38 -8.49 1.78 -2.30
N LEU A 39 -9.61 2.49 -2.54
CA LEU A 39 -10.36 3.18 -1.51
C LEU A 39 -10.91 2.22 -0.44
N ASP A 40 -11.40 1.06 -0.88
CA ASP A 40 -11.88 0.00 0.00
C ASP A 40 -10.76 -0.51 0.94
N LEU A 41 -9.54 -0.67 0.43
CA LEU A 41 -8.39 -1.19 1.19
C LEU A 41 -7.77 -0.16 2.14
N GLU A 42 -7.96 1.12 1.89
CA GLU A 42 -7.58 2.18 2.84
C GLU A 42 -8.34 2.07 4.16
N SER A 43 -9.62 1.66 4.10
CA SER A 43 -10.44 1.46 5.31
C SER A 43 -9.90 0.37 6.26
N ILE A 44 -8.95 -0.44 5.79
CA ILE A 44 -8.29 -1.49 6.60
C ILE A 44 -6.79 -1.19 6.80
N GLY A 45 -6.35 0.03 6.51
CA GLY A 45 -5.02 0.53 6.82
C GLY A 45 -3.95 0.23 5.78
N PHE A 46 -4.32 -0.19 4.57
CA PHE A 46 -3.39 -0.14 3.43
C PHE A 46 -3.30 1.28 2.89
N PHE A 47 -2.13 1.71 2.45
CA PHE A 47 -1.93 3.01 1.81
C PHE A 47 -1.01 2.88 0.61
N TRP A 48 -0.90 3.94 -0.19
CA TRP A 48 -0.07 3.94 -1.38
C TRP A 48 1.41 3.61 -1.08
N GLY A 49 1.97 2.68 -1.86
CA GLY A 49 3.38 2.29 -1.77
C GLY A 49 4.18 2.65 -3.02
N SER A 50 3.72 2.23 -4.19
CA SER A 50 4.41 2.51 -5.45
C SER A 50 3.54 2.26 -6.68
N TRP A 51 3.86 2.94 -7.79
CA TRP A 51 3.47 2.50 -9.12
C TRP A 51 4.64 1.73 -9.73
N MET A 52 4.37 0.49 -10.09
CA MET A 52 5.34 -0.45 -10.65
C MET A 52 5.02 -0.70 -12.14
N PRO A 53 5.67 0.02 -13.07
CA PRO A 53 5.41 -0.12 -14.49
C PRO A 53 5.92 -1.46 -15.03
N ASN A 54 5.14 -2.13 -15.88
CA ASN A 54 5.43 -3.43 -16.49
C ASN A 54 5.92 -4.49 -15.48
N PHE A 55 5.41 -4.44 -14.25
CA PHE A 55 5.87 -5.34 -13.18
C PHE A 55 5.43 -6.78 -13.41
N SER A 56 4.30 -6.98 -14.09
CA SER A 56 3.76 -8.30 -14.39
C SER A 56 3.61 -8.52 -15.88
N THR A 57 3.36 -9.78 -16.27
CA THR A 57 2.96 -10.13 -17.63
C THR A 57 1.64 -9.48 -18.07
N LYS A 58 0.88 -8.92 -17.12
CA LYS A 58 -0.41 -8.25 -17.35
C LYS A 58 -0.30 -6.73 -17.37
N GLY A 59 0.90 -6.17 -17.18
CA GLY A 59 1.14 -4.73 -17.19
C GLY A 59 1.54 -4.17 -15.83
N ASP A 60 1.09 -2.96 -15.60
CA ASP A 60 1.41 -2.08 -14.48
C ASP A 60 0.67 -2.50 -13.21
N MET A 61 1.34 -2.30 -12.07
CA MET A 61 0.78 -2.65 -10.77
C MET A 61 0.84 -1.45 -9.84
N LEU A 62 -0.25 -1.26 -9.10
CA LEU A 62 -0.31 -0.39 -7.95
C LEU A 62 0.00 -1.22 -6.71
N ARG A 63 1.11 -0.90 -6.04
CA ARG A 63 1.44 -1.48 -4.75
C ARG A 63 0.84 -0.66 -3.63
N LEU A 64 0.06 -1.32 -2.79
CA LEU A 64 -0.36 -0.85 -1.49
C LEU A 64 0.45 -1.53 -0.40
N GLN A 65 0.58 -0.84 0.73
CA GLN A 65 1.35 -1.32 1.86
C GLN A 65 0.63 -1.03 3.17
N LYS A 66 0.82 -1.93 4.13
CA LYS A 66 0.38 -1.78 5.52
C LYS A 66 1.58 -2.07 6.41
N ILE A 67 1.91 -1.13 7.29
CA ILE A 67 3.10 -1.20 8.15
C ILE A 67 2.66 -1.46 9.59
N TYR A 68 3.27 -2.45 10.23
CA TYR A 68 2.94 -2.86 11.60
C TYR A 68 4.01 -2.46 12.63
N GLN A 69 5.17 -2.00 12.17
CA GLN A 69 6.27 -1.55 13.02
C GLN A 69 6.44 -0.03 12.99
N SER A 70 7.12 0.51 14.00
CA SER A 70 7.57 1.90 13.97
C SER A 70 8.63 2.09 12.88
N VAL A 71 8.54 3.19 12.14
CA VAL A 71 9.50 3.57 11.10
C VAL A 71 10.07 4.95 11.43
N ASP A 72 11.38 5.03 11.59
CA ASP A 72 12.07 6.32 11.66
C ASP A 72 12.26 6.88 10.25
N VAL A 73 11.30 7.70 9.83
CA VAL A 73 11.29 8.36 8.52
C VAL A 73 12.47 9.30 8.33
N GLY A 74 13.14 9.74 9.40
CA GLY A 74 14.33 10.58 9.36
C GLY A 74 15.53 9.85 8.76
N THR A 75 15.59 8.53 8.93
CA THR A 75 16.68 7.70 8.36
C THR A 75 16.56 7.47 6.85
N ILE A 76 15.39 7.72 6.26
CA ILE A 76 15.16 7.53 4.83
C ILE A 76 15.76 8.72 4.06
N VAL A 77 16.94 8.53 3.48
CA VAL A 77 17.63 9.53 2.65
C VAL A 77 17.38 9.25 1.17
N CYS A 78 16.88 10.23 0.43
CA CYS A 78 16.65 10.12 -1.00
C CYS A 78 17.86 10.67 -1.77
N ALA A 79 18.34 9.93 -2.78
CA ALA A 79 19.51 10.34 -3.56
C ALA A 79 19.27 11.59 -4.43
N ARG A 80 18.00 11.94 -4.68
CA ARG A 80 17.59 13.04 -5.56
C ARG A 80 16.36 13.75 -5.00
N GLU A 81 16.17 14.99 -5.40
CA GLU A 81 15.01 15.82 -5.03
C GLU A 81 13.68 15.15 -5.36
N GLN A 82 13.57 14.52 -6.54
CA GLN A 82 12.34 13.81 -6.95
C GLN A 82 12.01 12.66 -5.98
N GLY A 83 13.03 12.00 -5.43
CA GLY A 83 12.83 10.96 -4.41
C GLY A 83 12.21 11.54 -3.14
N TYR A 84 12.59 12.77 -2.75
CA TYR A 84 11.97 13.46 -1.62
C TYR A 84 10.51 13.84 -1.89
N SER A 85 10.16 14.21 -3.13
CA SER A 85 8.77 14.43 -3.52
C SER A 85 7.93 13.17 -3.36
N ILE A 86 8.44 12.01 -3.81
CA ILE A 86 7.77 10.71 -3.65
C ILE A 86 7.69 10.34 -2.17
N LYS A 87 8.78 10.46 -1.41
CA LYS A 87 8.81 10.21 0.04
C LYS A 87 7.73 11.04 0.75
N LYS A 88 7.64 12.34 0.46
CA LYS A 88 6.65 13.22 1.06
C LYS A 88 5.22 12.75 0.76
N PHE A 89 4.97 12.33 -0.48
CA PHE A 89 3.67 11.81 -0.88
C PHE A 89 3.31 10.50 -0.15
N VAL A 90 4.23 9.54 -0.12
CA VAL A 90 4.03 8.27 0.61
C VAL A 90 3.72 8.52 2.08
N LEU A 91 4.46 9.42 2.72
CA LEU A 91 4.24 9.78 4.12
C LEU A 91 2.89 10.47 4.34
N SER A 92 2.46 11.36 3.44
CA SER A 92 1.14 11.97 3.55
C SER A 92 0.01 10.95 3.41
N GLU A 93 0.15 9.97 2.52
CA GLU A 93 -0.84 8.90 2.36
C GLU A 93 -0.86 7.98 3.57
N TRP A 94 0.31 7.66 4.13
CA TRP A 94 0.41 6.88 5.35
C TRP A 94 -0.27 7.59 6.53
N GLU A 95 0.04 8.87 6.74
CA GLU A 95 -0.58 9.68 7.79
C GLU A 95 -2.09 9.80 7.61
N ARG A 96 -2.55 10.02 6.37
CA ARG A 96 -3.99 10.12 6.07
C ARG A 96 -4.73 8.85 6.42
N VAL A 97 -4.17 7.68 6.08
CA VAL A 97 -4.81 6.38 6.33
C VAL A 97 -4.73 5.97 7.80
N THR A 98 -3.66 6.33 8.52
CA THR A 98 -3.48 5.92 9.93
C THR A 98 -4.13 6.84 10.96
N LYS A 99 -4.44 8.09 10.59
CA LYS A 99 -5.13 9.05 11.47
C LYS A 99 -6.66 9.01 11.32
N ASN A 100 -7.18 8.30 10.31
CA ASN A 100 -8.60 8.02 10.13
C ASN A 100 -9.03 6.82 10.97
#